data_AF-A0A367UDE5-F1
#
_entry.id   AF-A0A367UDE5-F1
#
_cell.length_a   1.000
_cell.length_b   1.000
_cell.length_c   1.000
_cell.angle_alpha   90.00
_cell.angle_beta   90.00
_cell.angle_gamma   90.00
#
_symmetry.space_group_name_H-M   'P 1'
#
loop_
_entity.id
_entity.type
_entity.pdbx_description
1 polymer ?
#
loop_
_entity_poly.entity_id
_entity_poly.type
_entity_poly.pdbx_seq_one_letter_code
_entity_poly.pdbx_strand_id
1 'polypeptide(L)'
;MSHWLLDVIADKRTRALKEAARAQLFGRMTQEAPALNTELLLEVVAALELAVLDLDAERLGPDDERLAFLHKAATDAFRLMRVSALPDAQMAAATQLLRASALAVIGNHGAEAAQWLRTLEVEQGWPNLPLNSDNWGERCRATLADIWLRLMCGKDGDDRDVILARVSTLRAEQQELEQNYLASLGGVEAKRSALELIAIYHLTKAADVLAHFITGGVEEDSYQVQSVLDLHFDGAIAACDTGNLLELGPLTCLLARAATQMVEGC
;
A
#
# COMPACT_ATOMS: atom_id res chain seq x y z
N MET A 1 4.47 -19.54 20.11
CA MET A 1 3.81 -18.43 20.84
C MET A 1 2.76 -17.81 19.93
N SER A 2 1.67 -17.26 20.46
CA SER A 2 0.63 -16.59 19.67
C SER A 2 0.69 -15.08 19.88
N HIS A 3 0.36 -14.30 18.85
CA HIS A 3 0.22 -12.85 18.95
C HIS A 3 -1.14 -12.52 19.61
N TRP A 4 -1.13 -11.73 20.68
CA TRP A 4 -2.31 -11.48 21.53
C TRP A 4 -3.54 -11.04 20.73
N LEU A 5 -3.37 -10.15 19.75
CA LEU A 5 -4.47 -9.65 18.93
C LEU A 5 -5.05 -10.75 18.04
N LEU A 6 -4.20 -11.66 17.55
CA LEU A 6 -4.64 -12.79 16.71
C LEU A 6 -5.45 -13.80 17.52
N ASP A 7 -5.14 -13.96 18.81
CA ASP A 7 -5.91 -14.80 19.72
C ASP A 7 -7.27 -14.19 20.03
N VAL A 8 -7.32 -12.88 20.29
CA VAL A 8 -8.57 -12.15 20.59
C VAL A 8 -9.56 -12.24 19.42
N ILE A 9 -9.07 -12.17 18.18
CA ILE A 9 -9.93 -12.23 16.99
C ILE A 9 -10.10 -13.63 16.40
N ALA A 10 -9.57 -14.69 17.02
CA ALA A 10 -9.47 -16.02 16.39
C ALA A 10 -10.80 -16.55 15.82
N ASP A 11 -11.87 -16.45 16.61
CA ASP A 11 -13.21 -16.88 16.19
C ASP A 11 -13.80 -16.00 15.08
N LYS A 12 -13.67 -14.68 15.20
CA LYS A 12 -14.13 -13.72 14.20
C LYS A 12 -13.38 -13.89 12.88
N ARG A 13 -12.05 -14.04 12.94
CA ARG A 13 -11.16 -14.32 11.81
C ARG A 13 -11.56 -15.61 11.10
N THR A 14 -11.80 -16.68 11.83
CA THR A 14 -12.21 -17.97 11.25
C THR A 14 -13.55 -17.85 10.51
N ARG A 15 -14.50 -17.09 11.07
CA ARG A 15 -15.79 -16.83 10.43
C ARG A 15 -15.66 -15.98 9.17
N ALA A 16 -14.94 -14.86 9.25
CA ALA A 16 -14.72 -13.95 8.13
C ALA A 16 -14.04 -14.66 6.95
N LEU A 17 -13.01 -15.48 7.22
CA LEU A 17 -12.30 -16.23 6.18
C LEU A 17 -13.19 -17.28 5.51
N LYS A 18 -14.10 -17.93 6.27
CA LYS A 18 -15.09 -18.86 5.69
C LYS A 18 -16.08 -18.14 4.78
N GLU A 19 -16.55 -16.96 5.17
CA GLU A 19 -17.43 -16.13 4.35
C GLU A 19 -16.73 -15.66 3.06
N ALA A 20 -15.49 -15.20 3.16
CA ALA A 20 -14.68 -14.79 2.01
C ALA A 20 -14.40 -15.96 1.05
N ALA A 21 -14.01 -17.13 1.57
CA ALA A 21 -13.79 -18.31 0.76
C ALA A 21 -15.07 -18.75 0.04
N ARG A 22 -16.23 -18.66 0.71
CA ARG A 22 -17.54 -18.90 0.11
C ARG A 22 -17.79 -17.91 -1.03
N ALA A 23 -17.65 -16.61 -0.81
CA ALA A 23 -17.88 -15.61 -1.86
C ALA A 23 -16.98 -15.81 -3.09
N GLN A 24 -15.70 -16.14 -2.90
CA GLN A 24 -14.79 -16.43 -4.01
C GLN A 24 -15.19 -17.68 -4.82
N LEU A 25 -15.66 -18.74 -4.14
CA LEU A 25 -16.13 -19.95 -4.81
C LEU A 25 -17.41 -19.70 -5.60
N PHE A 26 -18.39 -19.01 -4.98
CA PHE A 26 -19.68 -18.71 -5.61
C PHE A 26 -19.55 -17.73 -6.77
N GLY A 27 -18.71 -16.69 -6.66
CA GLY A 27 -18.47 -15.76 -7.78
C GLY A 27 -17.85 -16.42 -9.01
N ARG A 28 -17.17 -17.57 -8.86
CA ARG A 28 -16.67 -18.38 -9.98
C ARG A 28 -17.74 -19.30 -10.59
N MET A 29 -18.80 -19.62 -9.85
CA MET A 29 -19.81 -20.62 -10.24
C MET A 29 -21.17 -20.00 -10.64
N THR A 30 -21.49 -18.80 -10.14
CA THR A 30 -22.78 -18.11 -10.29
C THR A 30 -22.59 -16.60 -10.25
N GLN A 31 -23.45 -15.83 -10.94
CA GLN A 31 -23.37 -14.35 -10.97
C GLN A 31 -23.87 -13.66 -9.69
N GLU A 32 -24.57 -14.36 -8.79
CA GLU A 32 -25.05 -13.80 -7.53
C GLU A 32 -24.03 -14.04 -6.40
N ALA A 33 -23.34 -12.97 -5.99
CA ALA A 33 -22.46 -13.02 -4.83
C ALA A 33 -23.29 -13.17 -3.54
N PRO A 34 -22.91 -14.07 -2.62
CA PRO A 34 -23.58 -14.17 -1.33
C PRO A 34 -23.41 -12.85 -0.55
N ALA A 35 -24.45 -12.43 0.17
CA ALA A 35 -24.36 -11.28 1.06
C ALA A 35 -23.25 -11.51 2.10
N LEU A 36 -22.20 -10.69 2.04
CA LEU A 36 -21.08 -10.71 2.98
C LEU A 36 -21.40 -9.83 4.18
N ASN A 37 -20.96 -10.25 5.37
CA ASN A 37 -20.99 -9.37 6.54
C ASN A 37 -19.85 -8.36 6.46
N THR A 38 -20.09 -7.24 5.79
CA THR A 38 -19.08 -6.19 5.57
C THR A 38 -18.49 -5.65 6.87
N GLU A 39 -19.30 -5.48 7.92
CA GLU A 39 -18.83 -5.00 9.22
C GLU A 39 -17.83 -5.97 9.86
N LEU A 40 -18.14 -7.27 9.84
CA LEU A 40 -17.23 -8.31 10.33
C LEU A 40 -15.92 -8.33 9.53
N LEU A 41 -16.00 -8.22 8.20
CA LEU A 41 -14.81 -8.20 7.34
C LEU A 41 -13.92 -7.00 7.66
N LEU A 42 -14.49 -5.80 7.76
CA LEU A 42 -13.76 -4.57 8.09
C LEU A 42 -13.10 -4.66 9.47
N GLU A 43 -13.83 -5.15 10.48
CA GLU A 43 -13.29 -5.31 11.84
C GLU A 43 -12.08 -6.27 11.85
N VAL A 44 -12.21 -7.42 11.19
CA VAL A 44 -11.13 -8.43 11.14
C VAL A 44 -9.95 -7.93 10.34
N VAL A 45 -10.17 -7.24 9.21
CA VAL A 45 -9.09 -6.63 8.42
C VAL A 45 -8.31 -5.61 9.23
N ALA A 46 -8.99 -4.71 9.94
CA ALA A 46 -8.34 -3.71 10.78
C ALA A 46 -7.48 -4.36 11.87
N ALA A 47 -7.98 -5.41 12.54
CA ALA A 47 -7.23 -6.13 13.56
C ALA A 47 -6.03 -6.91 12.98
N LEU A 48 -6.18 -7.52 11.80
CA LEU A 48 -5.07 -8.21 11.13
C LEU A 48 -3.98 -7.23 10.67
N GLU A 49 -4.36 -6.07 10.12
CA GLU A 49 -3.42 -5.03 9.73
C GLU A 49 -2.65 -4.47 10.92
N LEU A 50 -3.34 -4.21 12.04
CA LEU A 50 -2.68 -3.81 13.29
C LEU A 50 -1.71 -4.88 13.79
N ALA A 51 -2.07 -6.16 13.72
CA ALA A 51 -1.16 -7.24 14.09
C ALA A 51 0.08 -7.30 13.17
N VAL A 52 -0.06 -7.00 11.87
CA VAL A 52 1.08 -6.91 10.94
C VAL A 52 1.99 -5.76 11.33
N LEU A 53 1.44 -4.59 11.63
CA LEU A 53 2.22 -3.41 12.03
C LEU A 53 2.93 -3.63 13.37
N ASP A 54 2.25 -4.22 14.36
CA ASP A 54 2.83 -4.53 15.68
C ASP A 54 4.00 -5.52 15.54
N LEU A 55 3.83 -6.59 14.74
CA LEU A 55 4.88 -7.58 14.50
C LEU A 55 6.06 -7.00 13.71
N ASP A 56 5.81 -6.11 12.75
CA ASP A 56 6.86 -5.46 11.96
C ASP A 56 7.71 -4.50 12.79
N ALA A 57 7.08 -3.78 13.73
CA ALA A 57 7.77 -2.87 14.65
C ALA A 57 8.84 -3.56 15.51
N GLU A 58 8.75 -4.87 15.71
CA GLU A 58 9.73 -5.67 16.45
C GLU A 58 11.02 -5.95 15.66
N ARG A 59 11.11 -5.56 14.38
CA ARG A 59 12.27 -5.77 13.49
C ARG A 59 12.72 -7.23 13.45
N LEU A 60 11.78 -8.12 13.16
CA LEU A 60 11.97 -9.56 13.13
C LEU A 60 13.08 -9.96 12.14
N GLY A 61 14.04 -10.79 12.60
CA GLY A 61 15.07 -11.37 11.75
C GLY A 61 14.54 -12.54 10.90
N PRO A 62 15.28 -12.98 9.87
CA PRO A 62 14.82 -13.99 8.90
C PRO A 62 14.46 -15.36 9.51
N ASP A 63 15.07 -15.72 10.63
CA ASP A 63 14.80 -16.98 11.35
C ASP A 63 13.79 -16.83 12.50
N ASP A 64 13.17 -15.65 12.66
CA ASP A 64 12.19 -15.42 13.74
C ASP A 64 10.88 -16.13 13.39
N GLU A 65 10.46 -17.08 14.24
CA GLU A 65 9.20 -17.81 14.09
C GLU A 65 7.98 -16.88 13.97
N ARG A 66 8.08 -15.63 14.45
CA ARG A 66 7.01 -14.65 14.35
C ARG A 66 6.80 -14.09 12.95
N LEU A 67 7.78 -14.21 12.05
CA LEU A 67 7.59 -13.90 10.63
C LEU A 67 6.46 -14.74 10.02
N ALA A 68 6.32 -16.00 10.44
CA ALA A 68 5.22 -16.84 9.98
C ALA A 68 3.85 -16.29 10.42
N PHE A 69 3.75 -15.66 11.61
CA PHE A 69 2.52 -15.01 12.05
C PHE A 69 2.24 -13.73 11.27
N LEU A 70 3.28 -12.93 11.00
CA LEU A 70 3.20 -11.72 10.20
C LEU A 70 2.70 -12.04 8.78
N HIS A 71 3.36 -12.97 8.08
CA HIS A 71 2.95 -13.42 6.76
C HIS A 71 1.51 -13.92 6.77
N LYS A 72 1.15 -14.80 7.72
CA LYS A 72 -0.20 -15.35 7.80
C LYS A 72 -1.26 -14.28 8.08
N ALA A 73 -0.97 -13.29 8.93
CA ALA A 73 -1.88 -12.18 9.19
C ALA A 73 -2.09 -11.33 7.94
N ALA A 74 -1.01 -11.00 7.22
CA ALA A 74 -1.05 -10.24 5.98
C ALA A 74 -1.81 -10.98 4.86
N THR A 75 -1.55 -12.28 4.69
CA THR A 75 -2.28 -13.15 3.75
C THR A 75 -3.79 -13.14 4.03
N ASP A 76 -4.18 -13.29 5.29
CA ASP A 76 -5.60 -13.33 5.64
C ASP A 76 -6.26 -11.96 5.45
N ALA A 77 -5.59 -10.87 5.79
CA ALA A 77 -6.09 -9.52 5.54
C ALA A 77 -6.31 -9.28 4.03
N PHE A 78 -5.32 -9.61 3.20
CA PHE A 78 -5.43 -9.52 1.74
C PHE A 78 -6.63 -10.32 1.21
N ARG A 79 -6.82 -11.56 1.65
CA ARG A 79 -7.94 -12.41 1.22
C ARG A 79 -9.30 -11.81 1.54
N LEU A 80 -9.44 -11.18 2.71
CA LEU A 80 -10.68 -10.50 3.12
C LEU A 80 -10.90 -9.21 2.34
N MET A 81 -9.85 -8.41 2.14
CA MET A 81 -9.94 -7.16 1.37
C MET A 81 -10.31 -7.41 -0.08
N ARG A 82 -9.82 -8.51 -0.69
CA ARG A 82 -10.12 -8.87 -2.08
C ARG A 82 -11.59 -9.17 -2.35
N VAL A 83 -12.32 -9.67 -1.35
CA VAL A 83 -13.77 -9.94 -1.48
C VAL A 83 -14.64 -8.77 -1.04
N SER A 84 -14.03 -7.75 -0.45
CA SER A 84 -14.74 -6.56 0.02
C SER A 84 -15.03 -5.65 -1.16
N ALA A 85 -16.19 -4.98 -1.13
CA ALA A 85 -16.50 -3.95 -2.12
C ALA A 85 -15.46 -2.81 -2.03
N LEU A 86 -15.10 -2.25 -3.18
CA LEU A 86 -14.32 -1.03 -3.21
C LEU A 86 -15.23 0.16 -2.84
N PRO A 87 -14.72 1.14 -2.07
CA PRO A 87 -15.42 2.38 -1.81
C PRO A 87 -15.74 3.14 -3.10
N ASP A 88 -16.86 3.86 -3.14
CA ASP A 88 -17.23 4.69 -4.30
C ASP A 88 -16.25 5.86 -4.53
N ALA A 89 -15.70 6.40 -3.44
CA ALA A 89 -14.73 7.49 -3.49
C ALA A 89 -13.40 6.97 -4.06
N GLN A 90 -12.98 7.53 -5.20
CA GLN A 90 -11.85 7.03 -5.99
C GLN A 90 -10.54 6.97 -5.20
N MET A 91 -10.25 7.99 -4.39
CA MET A 91 -9.06 7.99 -3.52
C MET A 91 -9.14 6.93 -2.42
N ALA A 92 -10.32 6.70 -1.84
CA ALA A 92 -10.49 5.66 -0.82
C ALA A 92 -10.36 4.25 -1.42
N ALA A 93 -10.88 4.04 -2.65
CA ALA A 93 -10.65 2.81 -3.40
C ALA A 93 -9.16 2.57 -3.67
N ALA A 94 -8.42 3.60 -4.09
CA ALA A 94 -6.98 3.52 -4.31
C ALA A 94 -6.22 3.16 -3.03
N THR A 95 -6.55 3.79 -1.90
CA THR A 95 -5.96 3.47 -0.60
C THR A 95 -6.26 2.04 -0.17
N GLN A 96 -7.50 1.56 -0.36
CA GLN A 96 -7.85 0.17 -0.07
C GLN A 96 -7.07 -0.83 -0.94
N LEU A 97 -6.92 -0.54 -2.24
CA LEU A 97 -6.13 -1.37 -3.15
C LEU A 97 -4.66 -1.38 -2.77
N LEU A 98 -4.07 -0.23 -2.41
CA LEU A 98 -2.69 -0.15 -1.96
C LEU A 98 -2.44 -0.98 -0.70
N ARG A 99 -3.30 -0.81 0.31
CA ARG A 99 -3.24 -1.60 1.56
C ARG A 99 -3.32 -3.08 1.26
N ALA A 100 -4.29 -3.50 0.45
CA ALA A 100 -4.47 -4.90 0.06
C ALA A 100 -3.25 -5.46 -0.68
N SER A 101 -2.69 -4.71 -1.63
CA SER A 101 -1.51 -5.13 -2.40
C SER A 101 -0.25 -5.18 -1.55
N ALA A 102 -0.03 -4.23 -0.65
CA ALA A 102 1.08 -4.26 0.29
C ALA A 102 0.97 -5.50 1.20
N LEU A 103 -0.20 -5.75 1.79
CA LEU A 103 -0.46 -6.94 2.60
C LEU A 103 -0.30 -8.24 1.80
N ALA A 104 -0.66 -8.27 0.52
CA ALA A 104 -0.43 -9.41 -0.33
C ALA A 104 1.07 -9.69 -0.52
N VAL A 105 1.86 -8.66 -0.84
CA VAL A 105 3.31 -8.78 -0.98
C VAL A 105 3.92 -9.27 0.32
N ILE A 106 3.58 -8.62 1.45
CA ILE A 106 4.02 -9.03 2.79
C ILE A 106 3.63 -10.48 3.07
N GLY A 107 2.46 -10.95 2.62
CA GLY A 107 2.01 -12.33 2.77
C GLY A 107 2.56 -13.32 1.73
N ASN A 108 3.54 -12.96 0.90
CA ASN A 108 4.08 -13.77 -0.21
C ASN A 108 3.04 -14.11 -1.31
N HIS A 109 2.07 -13.22 -1.52
CA HIS A 109 1.02 -13.29 -2.55
C HIS A 109 1.10 -12.14 -3.57
N GLY A 110 2.27 -11.55 -3.77
CA GLY A 110 2.48 -10.42 -4.70
C GLY A 110 1.99 -10.70 -6.13
N ALA A 111 2.30 -11.88 -6.69
CA ALA A 111 1.83 -12.27 -8.03
C ALA A 111 0.29 -12.37 -8.13
N GLU A 112 -0.36 -12.79 -7.04
CA GLU A 112 -1.82 -12.89 -6.96
C GLU A 112 -2.47 -11.50 -6.87
N ALA A 113 -1.88 -10.57 -6.11
CA ALA A 113 -2.30 -9.16 -6.09
C ALA A 113 -2.10 -8.48 -7.46
N ALA A 114 -0.95 -8.67 -8.08
CA ALA A 114 -0.65 -8.16 -9.41
C ALA A 114 -1.68 -8.63 -10.44
N GLN A 115 -2.03 -9.92 -10.42
CA GLN A 115 -3.07 -10.46 -11.29
C GLN A 115 -4.44 -9.86 -11.01
N TRP A 116 -4.80 -9.68 -9.73
CA TRP A 116 -6.06 -9.05 -9.34
C TRP A 116 -6.15 -7.59 -9.82
N LEU A 117 -5.10 -6.80 -9.66
CA LEU A 117 -5.03 -5.42 -10.16
C LEU A 117 -5.18 -5.35 -11.68
N ARG A 118 -4.52 -6.23 -12.44
CA ARG A 118 -4.68 -6.31 -13.90
C ARG A 118 -6.11 -6.66 -14.32
N THR A 119 -6.76 -7.57 -13.61
CA THR A 119 -8.16 -7.90 -13.87
C THR A 119 -9.07 -6.70 -13.63
N LEU A 120 -8.88 -5.97 -12.53
CA LEU A 120 -9.63 -4.74 -12.24
C LEU A 120 -9.46 -3.70 -13.35
N GLU A 121 -8.25 -3.53 -13.87
CA GLU A 121 -8.01 -2.58 -14.96
C GLU A 121 -8.75 -2.95 -16.25
N VAL A 122 -8.73 -4.23 -16.65
CA VAL A 122 -9.47 -4.73 -17.83
C VAL A 122 -10.98 -4.57 -17.64
N GLU A 123 -11.47 -4.78 -16.43
CA GLU A 123 -12.90 -4.65 -16.07
C GLU A 123 -13.32 -3.20 -15.79
N GLN A 124 -12.45 -2.21 -16.02
CA GLN A 124 -12.68 -0.79 -15.74
C GLN A 124 -12.97 -0.49 -14.25
N GLY A 125 -12.52 -1.36 -13.35
CA GLY A 125 -12.56 -1.19 -11.90
C GLY A 125 -11.35 -0.46 -11.31
N TRP A 126 -10.41 0.01 -12.15
CA TRP A 126 -9.29 0.84 -11.70
C TRP A 126 -9.78 2.22 -11.26
N PRO A 127 -9.34 2.76 -10.10
CA PRO A 127 -9.82 4.05 -9.63
C PRO A 127 -9.38 5.19 -10.57
N ASN A 128 -10.31 6.07 -10.92
CA ASN A 128 -10.04 7.29 -11.68
C ASN A 128 -9.48 8.37 -10.76
N LEU A 129 -8.15 8.40 -10.64
CA LEU A 129 -7.44 9.29 -9.72
C LEU A 129 -7.36 10.73 -10.27
N PRO A 130 -7.51 11.75 -9.42
CA PRO A 130 -7.45 13.16 -9.82
C PRO A 130 -6.01 13.65 -10.04
N LEU A 131 -5.30 13.03 -11.00
CA LEU A 131 -3.88 13.28 -11.30
C LEU A 131 -3.60 14.69 -11.84
N ASN A 132 -4.64 15.42 -12.26
CA ASN A 132 -4.55 16.80 -12.74
C ASN A 132 -5.35 17.76 -11.84
N SER A 133 -5.58 17.42 -10.56
CA SER A 133 -6.30 18.31 -9.64
C SER A 133 -5.61 19.67 -9.52
N ASP A 134 -6.38 20.75 -9.46
CA ASP A 134 -5.87 22.08 -9.14
C ASP A 134 -5.41 22.19 -7.68
N ASN A 135 -5.87 21.29 -6.81
CA ASN A 135 -5.37 21.17 -5.46
C ASN A 135 -4.08 20.33 -5.45
N TRP A 136 -2.95 20.98 -5.18
CA TRP A 136 -1.63 20.34 -5.18
C TRP A 136 -1.55 19.13 -4.23
N GLY A 137 -2.08 19.25 -3.01
CA GLY A 137 -2.10 18.14 -2.05
C GLY A 137 -2.89 16.92 -2.57
N GLU A 138 -4.05 17.14 -3.18
CA GLU A 138 -4.83 16.08 -3.81
C GLU A 138 -4.08 15.45 -4.99
N ARG A 139 -3.46 16.26 -5.84
CA ARG A 139 -2.63 15.79 -6.95
C ARG A 139 -1.47 14.93 -6.48
N CYS A 140 -0.77 15.33 -5.42
CA CYS A 140 0.33 14.57 -4.82
C CYS A 140 -0.15 13.23 -4.28
N ARG A 141 -1.25 13.18 -3.53
CA ARG A 141 -1.84 11.93 -3.03
C ARG A 141 -2.26 10.99 -4.17
N ALA A 142 -2.92 11.54 -5.19
CA ALA A 142 -3.34 10.79 -6.37
C ALA A 142 -2.14 10.22 -7.13
N THR A 143 -1.10 11.02 -7.33
CA THR A 143 0.13 10.61 -8.02
C THR A 143 0.86 9.53 -7.23
N LEU A 144 0.97 9.66 -5.90
CA LEU A 144 1.54 8.63 -5.05
C LEU A 144 0.79 7.30 -5.19
N ALA A 145 -0.54 7.36 -5.17
CA ALA A 145 -1.37 6.17 -5.28
C ALA A 145 -1.23 5.48 -6.65
N ASP A 146 -1.23 6.24 -7.75
CA ASP A 146 -1.01 5.73 -9.11
C ASP A 146 0.35 5.01 -9.21
N ILE A 147 1.43 5.65 -8.73
CA ILE A 147 2.79 5.12 -8.78
C ILE A 147 2.87 3.76 -8.06
N TRP A 148 2.41 3.69 -6.81
CA TRP A 148 2.53 2.46 -6.03
C TRP A 148 1.59 1.35 -6.51
N LEU A 149 0.39 1.68 -6.99
CA LEU A 149 -0.50 0.67 -7.59
C LEU A 149 0.12 0.06 -8.85
N ARG A 150 0.73 0.86 -9.71
CA ARG A 150 1.44 0.38 -10.90
C ARG A 150 2.66 -0.46 -10.55
N LEU A 151 3.44 -0.01 -9.57
CA LEU A 151 4.60 -0.75 -9.09
C LEU A 151 4.22 -2.15 -8.58
N MET A 152 3.11 -2.25 -7.84
CA MET A 152 2.57 -3.52 -7.33
C MET A 152 1.87 -4.36 -8.42
N CYS A 153 1.33 -3.72 -9.46
CA CYS A 153 0.71 -4.40 -10.60
C CYS A 153 1.75 -5.13 -11.45
N GLY A 154 2.98 -4.60 -11.51
CA GLY A 154 4.14 -5.24 -12.12
C GLY A 154 3.88 -5.70 -13.56
N LYS A 155 3.44 -4.80 -14.45
CA LYS A 155 3.43 -5.10 -15.89
C LYS A 155 4.84 -4.94 -16.48
N ASP A 156 5.11 -5.69 -17.54
CA ASP A 156 6.30 -5.52 -18.38
C ASP A 156 6.48 -4.04 -18.79
N GLY A 157 7.72 -3.53 -18.77
CA GLY A 157 8.21 -2.30 -19.44
C GLY A 157 7.43 -0.98 -19.30
N ASP A 158 6.18 -0.94 -19.76
CA ASP A 158 5.31 0.25 -19.90
C ASP A 158 4.96 0.89 -18.55
N ASP A 159 4.68 0.10 -17.52
CA ASP A 159 4.38 0.64 -16.18
C ASP A 159 5.60 1.32 -15.55
N ARG A 160 6.82 0.86 -15.85
CA ARG A 160 8.05 1.50 -15.39
C ARG A 160 8.17 2.90 -15.97
N ASP A 161 8.05 3.05 -17.29
CA ASP A 161 8.20 4.33 -17.95
C ASP A 161 7.13 5.32 -17.46
N VAL A 162 5.91 4.85 -17.22
CA VAL A 162 4.85 5.65 -16.60
C VAL A 162 5.24 6.09 -15.19
N ILE A 163 5.73 5.18 -14.33
CA ILE A 163 6.19 5.54 -12.97
C ILE A 163 7.28 6.61 -13.03
N LEU A 164 8.30 6.41 -13.85
CA LEU A 164 9.42 7.36 -13.99
C LEU A 164 8.96 8.72 -14.52
N ALA A 165 8.05 8.72 -15.50
CA ALA A 165 7.43 9.93 -16.01
C ALA A 165 6.63 10.66 -14.90
N ARG A 166 5.82 9.94 -14.12
CA ARG A 166 5.05 10.51 -12.99
C ARG A 166 5.96 11.14 -11.93
N VAL A 167 7.03 10.46 -11.55
CA VAL A 167 8.03 10.98 -10.59
C VAL A 167 8.67 12.26 -11.14
N SER A 168 9.08 12.25 -12.41
CA SER A 168 9.70 13.40 -13.08
C SER A 168 8.75 14.61 -13.14
N THR A 169 7.52 14.39 -13.60
CA THR A 169 6.48 15.43 -13.64
C THR A 169 6.19 15.99 -12.26
N LEU A 170 6.04 15.15 -11.22
CA LEU A 170 5.78 15.61 -9.86
C LEU A 170 6.90 16.53 -9.35
N ARG A 171 8.16 16.21 -9.63
CA ARG A 171 9.32 17.05 -9.23
C ARG A 171 9.35 18.39 -9.98
N ALA A 172 8.98 18.40 -11.26
CA ALA A 172 8.92 19.64 -12.04
C ALA A 172 7.79 20.55 -11.51
N GLU A 173 6.59 20.00 -11.34
CA GLU A 173 5.42 20.73 -10.86
C GLU A 173 5.57 21.23 -9.41
N GLN A 174 6.30 20.49 -8.57
CA GLN A 174 6.60 20.91 -7.20
C GLN A 174 7.22 22.31 -7.14
N GLN A 175 8.15 22.62 -8.05
CA GLN A 175 8.85 23.91 -8.08
C GLN A 175 7.93 25.08 -8.39
N GLU A 176 6.82 24.82 -9.08
CA GLU A 176 5.88 25.85 -9.54
C GLU A 176 4.67 26.00 -8.61
N LEU A 177 4.19 24.90 -8.03
CA LEU A 177 2.87 24.83 -7.39
C LEU A 177 2.93 24.80 -5.86
N GLU A 178 3.97 24.20 -5.26
CA GLU A 178 3.99 23.90 -3.82
C GLU A 178 3.93 25.17 -2.97
N GLN A 179 4.73 26.18 -3.32
CA GLN A 179 4.80 27.42 -2.54
C GLN A 179 3.44 28.11 -2.48
N ASN A 180 2.75 28.21 -3.62
CA ASN A 180 1.44 28.84 -3.71
C ASN A 180 0.40 28.04 -2.94
N TYR A 181 0.46 26.71 -3.03
CA TYR A 181 -0.41 25.81 -2.27
C TYR A 181 -0.24 26.01 -0.77
N LEU A 182 0.98 25.92 -0.22
CA LEU A 182 1.22 26.07 1.21
C LEU A 182 0.88 27.48 1.72
N ALA A 183 1.13 28.51 0.91
CA ALA A 183 0.77 29.90 1.24
C ALA A 183 -0.75 30.13 1.28
N SER A 184 -1.54 29.30 0.59
CA SER A 184 -3.01 29.39 0.60
C SER A 184 -3.66 28.80 1.86
N LEU A 185 -2.91 28.03 2.66
CA LEU A 185 -3.41 27.32 3.84
C LEU A 185 -3.16 28.12 5.13
N GLY A 186 -3.98 27.88 6.15
CA GLY A 186 -3.77 28.46 7.49
C GLY A 186 -2.59 27.80 8.23
N GLY A 187 -1.89 28.51 9.12
CA GLY A 187 -0.59 28.07 9.66
C GLY A 187 -0.49 26.62 10.20
N VAL A 188 -1.52 26.11 10.91
CA VAL A 188 -1.53 24.71 11.39
C VAL A 188 -1.75 23.73 10.24
N GLU A 189 -2.68 24.04 9.33
CA GLU A 189 -2.98 23.24 8.15
C GLU A 189 -1.80 23.22 7.18
N ALA A 190 -1.18 24.38 6.91
CA ALA A 190 0.02 24.51 6.09
C ALA A 190 1.16 23.63 6.61
N LYS A 191 1.39 23.61 7.93
CA LYS A 191 2.43 22.76 8.53
C LYS A 191 2.10 21.27 8.37
N ARG A 192 0.85 20.87 8.60
CA ARG A 192 0.41 19.47 8.43
C ARG A 192 0.54 19.05 6.97
N SER A 193 0.09 19.87 6.03
CA SER A 193 0.21 19.62 4.59
C SER A 193 1.66 19.59 4.11
N ALA A 194 2.55 20.45 4.64
CA ALA A 194 3.97 20.39 4.33
C ALA A 194 4.59 19.04 4.78
N LEU A 195 4.24 18.54 5.96
CA LEU A 195 4.69 17.23 6.44
C LEU A 195 4.13 16.07 5.59
N GLU A 196 2.88 16.16 5.17
CA GLU A 196 2.27 15.20 4.23
C GLU A 196 3.00 15.20 2.88
N LEU A 197 3.32 16.37 2.33
CA LEU A 197 4.09 16.48 1.09
C LEU A 197 5.49 15.89 1.23
N ILE A 198 6.19 16.16 2.34
CA ILE A 198 7.50 15.55 2.63
C ILE A 198 7.39 14.02 2.61
N ALA A 199 6.41 13.45 3.32
CA ALA A 199 6.19 12.00 3.34
C ALA A 199 5.92 11.45 1.92
N ILE A 200 5.06 12.12 1.15
CA ILE A 200 4.77 11.75 -0.24
C ILE A 200 6.03 11.76 -1.10
N TYR A 201 6.88 12.79 -1.02
CA TYR A 201 8.10 12.87 -1.84
C TYR A 201 9.10 11.78 -1.51
N HIS A 202 9.25 11.44 -0.23
CA HIS A 202 10.07 10.32 0.21
C HIS A 202 9.52 9.00 -0.35
N LEU A 203 8.21 8.75 -0.24
CA LEU A 203 7.57 7.55 -0.78
C LEU A 203 7.64 7.46 -2.31
N THR A 204 7.50 8.59 -3.02
CA THR A 204 7.67 8.67 -4.47
C THR A 204 9.11 8.37 -4.87
N LYS A 205 10.10 8.82 -4.09
CA LYS A 205 11.50 8.51 -4.35
C LYS A 205 11.85 7.04 -4.04
N ALA A 206 11.26 6.45 -3.01
CA ALA A 206 11.38 5.02 -2.75
C ALA A 206 10.84 4.18 -3.91
N ALA A 207 9.67 4.56 -4.46
CA ALA A 207 9.10 3.89 -5.63
C ALA A 207 9.97 4.04 -6.89
N ASP A 208 10.57 5.22 -7.12
CA ASP A 208 11.55 5.48 -8.20
C ASP A 208 12.75 4.52 -8.10
N VAL A 209 13.32 4.37 -6.90
CA VAL A 209 14.43 3.43 -6.64
C VAL A 209 14.01 1.98 -6.88
N LEU A 210 12.85 1.57 -6.35
CA LEU A 210 12.36 0.20 -6.48
C LEU A 210 12.01 -0.15 -7.94
N ALA A 211 11.43 0.78 -8.69
CA ALA A 211 11.15 0.59 -10.12
C ALA A 211 12.42 0.33 -10.94
N HIS A 212 13.51 1.06 -10.65
CA HIS A 212 14.80 0.81 -11.30
C HIS A 212 15.37 -0.56 -10.91
N PHE A 213 15.31 -0.93 -9.63
CA PHE A 213 15.83 -2.21 -9.13
C PHE A 213 15.13 -3.42 -9.77
N ILE A 214 13.79 -3.45 -9.72
CA ILE A 214 13.01 -4.60 -10.21
C ILE A 214 13.17 -4.80 -11.73
N THR A 215 13.41 -3.72 -12.48
CA THR A 215 13.47 -3.77 -13.95
C THR A 215 14.89 -3.84 -14.53
N GLY A 216 15.90 -3.40 -13.76
CA GLY A 216 17.30 -3.42 -14.17
C GLY A 216 17.98 -4.78 -14.06
N GLY A 217 17.38 -5.71 -13.30
CA GLY A 217 18.04 -6.94 -12.88
C GLY A 217 19.07 -6.68 -11.78
N VAL A 218 19.47 -7.74 -11.07
CA VAL A 218 20.43 -7.67 -9.97
C VAL A 218 21.84 -7.37 -10.54
N GLU A 219 22.21 -6.09 -10.63
CA GLU A 219 23.63 -5.72 -10.54
C GLU A 219 24.11 -5.91 -9.09
N GLU A 220 25.43 -6.00 -8.84
CA GLU A 220 26.08 -6.33 -7.55
C GLU A 220 25.70 -5.43 -6.33
N ASP A 221 24.76 -4.49 -6.50
CA ASP A 221 24.42 -3.39 -5.59
C ASP A 221 23.11 -3.57 -4.80
N SER A 222 22.57 -4.78 -4.65
CA SER A 222 21.31 -5.01 -3.89
C SER A 222 21.36 -4.48 -2.44
N TYR A 223 22.51 -4.58 -1.78
CA TYR A 223 22.73 -3.98 -0.46
C TYR A 223 22.67 -2.44 -0.47
N GLN A 224 23.06 -1.81 -1.57
CA GLN A 224 22.92 -0.35 -1.71
C GLN A 224 21.45 0.04 -1.82
N VAL A 225 20.64 -0.75 -2.55
CA VAL A 225 19.21 -0.47 -2.73
C VAL A 225 18.46 -0.47 -1.41
N GLN A 226 18.65 -1.47 -0.54
CA GLN A 226 17.96 -1.50 0.75
C GLN A 226 18.30 -0.27 1.59
N SER A 227 19.58 0.12 1.67
CA SER A 227 19.98 1.30 2.45
C SER A 227 19.36 2.62 1.94
N VAL A 228 19.16 2.72 0.62
CA VAL A 228 18.52 3.89 0.00
C VAL A 228 17.01 3.88 0.24
N LEU A 229 16.37 2.71 0.20
CA LEU A 229 14.96 2.55 0.57
C LEU A 229 14.74 2.93 2.04
N ASP A 230 15.57 2.41 2.96
CA ASP A 230 15.49 2.69 4.40
C ASP A 230 15.58 4.20 4.66
N LEU A 231 16.54 4.90 4.03
CA LEU A 231 16.65 6.36 4.12
C LEU A 231 15.34 7.08 3.75
N HIS A 232 14.69 6.63 2.68
CA HIS A 232 13.45 7.26 2.22
C HIS A 232 12.26 6.90 3.11
N PHE A 233 12.10 5.65 3.51
CA PHE A 233 11.03 5.24 4.40
C PHE A 233 11.16 5.86 5.80
N ASP A 234 12.36 5.93 6.37
CA ASP A 234 12.61 6.59 7.66
C ASP A 234 12.21 8.08 7.60
N GLY A 235 12.56 8.76 6.51
CA GLY A 235 12.15 10.16 6.28
C GLY A 235 10.63 10.32 6.17
N ALA A 236 9.95 9.40 5.48
CA ALA A 236 8.49 9.41 5.36
C ALA A 236 7.81 9.14 6.71
N ILE A 237 8.28 8.14 7.47
CA ILE A 237 7.74 7.79 8.80
C ILE A 237 7.92 8.97 9.75
N ALA A 238 9.10 9.58 9.80
CA ALA A 238 9.36 10.74 10.66
C ALA A 238 8.43 11.92 10.34
N ALA A 239 8.14 12.16 9.06
CA ALA A 239 7.19 13.18 8.64
C ALA A 239 5.74 12.84 9.02
N CYS A 240 5.33 11.58 8.86
CA CYS A 240 4.03 11.08 9.29
C CYS A 240 3.81 11.22 10.79
N ASP A 241 4.79 10.84 11.60
CA ASP A 241 4.75 10.93 13.07
C ASP A 241 4.68 12.39 13.52
N THR A 242 5.54 13.25 12.97
CA THR A 242 5.56 14.69 13.28
C THR A 242 4.25 15.37 12.89
N GLY A 243 3.64 14.92 11.78
CA GLY A 243 2.39 15.47 11.24
C GLY A 243 1.11 14.88 11.86
N ASN A 244 1.23 13.82 12.67
CA ASN A 244 0.12 12.97 13.10
C ASN A 244 -0.77 12.57 11.90
N LEU A 245 -0.13 12.05 10.85
CA LEU A 245 -0.79 11.64 9.60
C LEU A 245 -1.38 10.24 9.76
N LEU A 246 -2.52 10.15 10.45
CA LEU A 246 -3.14 8.88 10.88
C LEU A 246 -3.44 7.87 9.75
N GLU A 247 -3.72 8.36 8.55
CA GLU A 247 -3.98 7.49 7.39
C GLU A 247 -2.68 7.13 6.64
N LEU A 248 -1.78 8.10 6.46
CA LEU A 248 -0.56 7.89 5.68
C LEU A 248 0.50 7.11 6.45
N GLY A 249 0.63 7.30 7.77
CA GLY A 249 1.63 6.63 8.59
C GLY A 249 1.57 5.10 8.54
N PRO A 250 0.41 4.47 8.86
CA PRO A 250 0.26 3.02 8.75
C PRO A 250 0.51 2.50 7.33
N LEU A 251 0.04 3.22 6.31
CA LEU A 251 0.30 2.87 4.92
C LEU A 251 1.79 2.93 4.58
N THR A 252 2.51 3.95 5.05
CA THR A 252 3.98 4.07 4.89
C THR A 252 4.69 2.85 5.47
N CYS A 253 4.32 2.39 6.66
CA CYS A 253 4.91 1.19 7.27
C CYS A 253 4.63 -0.07 6.44
N LEU A 254 3.38 -0.25 5.97
CA LEU A 254 3.05 -1.36 5.08
C LEU A 254 3.85 -1.32 3.77
N LEU A 255 4.00 -0.15 3.16
CA LEU A 255 4.79 0.02 1.93
C LEU A 255 6.27 -0.24 2.17
N ALA A 256 6.82 0.18 3.32
CA ALA A 256 8.21 -0.10 3.70
C ALA A 256 8.46 -1.61 3.80
N ARG A 257 7.62 -2.32 4.56
CA ARG A 257 7.75 -3.78 4.71
C ARG A 257 7.52 -4.52 3.40
N ALA A 258 6.55 -4.08 2.59
CA ALA A 258 6.33 -4.64 1.27
C ALA A 258 7.53 -4.43 0.35
N ALA A 259 8.15 -3.25 0.36
CA ALA A 259 9.33 -2.97 -0.45
C ALA A 259 10.53 -3.87 -0.06
N THR A 260 10.79 -4.06 1.24
CA THR A 260 11.80 -5.03 1.72
C THR A 260 11.50 -6.43 1.18
N GLN A 261 10.24 -6.88 1.26
CA GLN A 261 9.84 -8.20 0.77
C GLN A 261 10.00 -8.35 -0.75
N MET A 262 9.78 -7.27 -1.52
CA MET A 262 10.02 -7.25 -2.97
C MET A 262 11.51 -7.34 -3.30
N VAL A 263 12.38 -6.68 -2.53
CA VAL A 263 13.83 -6.77 -2.72
C VAL A 263 14.37 -8.16 -2.38
N GLU A 264 13.90 -8.76 -1.29
CA GLU A 264 14.29 -10.12 -0.87
C GLU A 264 13.78 -11.23 -1.81
N GLY A 265 12.65 -10.97 -2.50
CA GLY A 265 12.03 -11.94 -3.41
C GLY A 265 12.51 -11.88 -4.86
N CYS A 266 13.38 -10.94 -5.21
CA CYS A 266 13.98 -10.78 -6.54
C CYS A 266 15.22 -11.65 -6.77
#